data_AF-A0A3C7VZ63-F1
#
_entry.id   AF-A0A3C7VZ63-F1
#
_cell.length_a   1.000
_cell.length_b   1.000
_cell.length_c   1.000
_cell.angle_alpha   90.00
_cell.angle_beta   90.00
_cell.angle_gamma   90.00
#
_symmetry.space_group_name_H-M   'P 1'
#
loop_
_entity.id
_entity.type
_entity.pdbx_description
1 polymer ?
#
loop_
_entity_poly.entity_id
_entity_poly.type
_entity_poly.pdbx_seq_one_letter_code
_entity_poly.pdbx_strand_id
1 'polypeptide(L)'
;MAWLADYPLAAAVLALVALGGVFGALLGFAAERFRTEGNPVVDQINAILPQTQCGQCGYPGCRPYAEAIAAGEAEINQCPPGGEAGIQALADLLDVEPKPLDAEHGEEAPVKSVAYIRE
;
A
#
# COMPACT_ATOMS: atom_id res chain seq x y z
N MET A 1 -45.84 26.28 -5.17
CA MET A 1 -46.33 25.35 -6.21
C MET A 1 -46.36 26.00 -7.59
N ALA A 2 -46.87 27.23 -7.74
CA ALA A 2 -46.82 27.96 -9.02
C ALA A 2 -45.39 28.15 -9.58
N TRP A 3 -44.42 28.48 -8.70
CA TRP A 3 -43.01 28.70 -9.09
C TRP A 3 -42.33 27.52 -9.83
N LEU A 4 -42.73 26.27 -9.52
CA LEU A 4 -42.20 25.07 -10.22
C LEU A 4 -42.75 24.95 -11.65
N ALA A 5 -43.98 25.42 -11.87
CA ALA A 5 -44.61 25.46 -13.19
C ALA A 5 -44.10 26.64 -14.02
N ASP A 6 -43.79 27.77 -13.38
CA ASP A 6 -43.31 28.98 -14.06
C ASP A 6 -41.82 28.88 -14.46
N TYR A 7 -41.00 28.12 -13.72
CA TYR A 7 -39.55 27.97 -13.99
C TYR A 7 -39.09 26.49 -13.95
N PRO A 8 -39.51 25.66 -14.91
CA PRO A 8 -39.23 24.23 -14.88
C PRO A 8 -37.73 23.89 -14.97
N LEU A 9 -36.95 24.67 -15.74
CA LEU A 9 -35.51 24.48 -15.88
C LEU A 9 -34.76 24.79 -14.56
N ALA A 10 -35.10 25.90 -13.90
CA ALA A 10 -34.47 26.26 -12.63
C ALA A 10 -34.81 25.23 -11.53
N ALA A 11 -36.06 24.76 -11.51
CA ALA A 11 -36.49 23.69 -10.62
C ALA A 11 -35.71 22.39 -10.85
N ALA A 12 -35.51 21.97 -12.11
CA ALA A 12 -34.73 20.78 -12.44
C ALA A 12 -33.26 20.92 -12.02
N VAL A 13 -32.63 22.08 -12.29
CA VAL A 13 -31.24 22.34 -11.88
C VAL A 13 -31.10 22.28 -10.36
N LEU A 14 -32.00 22.93 -9.62
CA LEU A 14 -31.97 22.89 -8.14
C LEU A 14 -32.19 21.48 -7.60
N ALA A 15 -33.11 20.71 -8.19
CA ALA A 15 -33.34 19.33 -7.80
C ALA A 15 -32.07 18.48 -8.00
N LEU A 16 -31.39 18.61 -9.14
CA LEU A 16 -30.16 17.88 -9.43
C LEU A 16 -29.01 18.30 -8.51
N VAL A 17 -28.85 19.60 -8.24
CA VAL A 17 -27.82 20.11 -7.31
C VAL A 17 -28.08 19.63 -5.88
N ALA A 18 -29.33 19.69 -5.42
CA ALA A 18 -29.69 19.21 -4.10
C ALA A 18 -29.45 17.70 -3.96
N LEU A 19 -29.87 16.93 -4.96
CA LEU A 19 -29.68 15.48 -4.98
C LEU A 19 -28.19 15.11 -4.99
N GLY A 20 -27.41 15.74 -5.86
CA GLY A 20 -25.96 15.54 -5.96
C GLY A 20 -25.22 15.96 -4.69
N GLY A 21 -25.63 17.08 -4.08
CA GLY A 21 -25.07 17.55 -2.82
C GLY A 21 -25.35 16.59 -1.66
N VAL A 22 -26.59 16.10 -1.55
CA VAL A 22 -26.98 15.14 -0.50
C VAL A 22 -26.25 13.81 -0.67
N PHE A 23 -26.26 13.21 -1.86
CA PHE A 23 -25.57 11.94 -2.09
C PHE A 23 -24.05 12.10 -1.99
N GLY A 24 -23.49 13.18 -2.52
CA GLY A 24 -22.06 13.48 -2.42
C GLY A 24 -21.61 13.63 -0.97
N ALA A 25 -22.36 14.38 -0.15
CA ALA A 25 -22.07 14.53 1.26
C ALA A 25 -22.20 13.21 2.01
N LEU A 26 -23.24 12.42 1.73
CA LEU A 26 -23.47 11.12 2.40
C LEU A 26 -22.37 10.11 2.05
N LEU A 27 -22.05 9.95 0.76
CA LEU A 27 -21.00 9.04 0.30
C LEU A 27 -19.61 9.52 0.75
N GLY A 28 -19.34 10.83 0.70
CA GLY A 28 -18.08 11.39 1.17
C GLY A 28 -17.88 11.19 2.67
N PHE A 29 -18.93 11.42 3.47
CA PHE A 29 -18.90 11.14 4.91
C PHE A 29 -18.69 9.65 5.18
N ALA A 30 -19.40 8.77 4.48
CA ALA A 30 -19.23 7.33 4.62
C ALA A 30 -17.80 6.89 4.25
N ALA A 31 -17.21 7.42 3.17
CA ALA A 31 -15.86 7.06 2.74
C ALA A 31 -14.78 7.46 3.76
N GLU A 32 -14.90 8.63 4.40
CA GLU A 32 -13.97 9.05 5.44
C GLU A 32 -14.20 8.25 6.73
N ARG A 33 -15.46 8.12 7.16
CA ARG A 33 -15.81 7.52 8.44
C ARG A 33 -15.56 6.01 8.46
N PHE A 34 -15.70 5.35 7.33
CA PHE A 34 -15.47 3.90 7.16
C PHE A 34 -14.20 3.60 6.38
N ARG A 35 -13.24 4.53 6.33
CA ARG A 35 -11.89 4.20 5.85
C ARG A 35 -11.34 3.12 6.77
N THR A 36 -11.13 1.93 6.23
CA THR A 36 -10.42 0.87 6.93
C THR A 36 -8.93 1.16 6.80
N GLU A 37 -8.25 1.52 7.89
CA GLU A 37 -6.81 1.33 7.95
C GLU A 37 -6.52 -0.15 7.64
N GLY A 38 -5.52 -0.41 6.78
CA GLY A 38 -5.13 -1.77 6.40
C GLY A 38 -4.65 -2.59 7.60
N ASN A 39 -4.19 -3.82 7.36
CA ASN A 39 -3.54 -4.58 8.42
C ASN A 39 -2.30 -3.81 8.89
N PRO A 40 -2.27 -3.31 10.14
CA PRO A 40 -1.19 -2.43 10.61
C PRO A 40 0.16 -3.16 10.60
N VAL A 41 0.18 -4.48 10.70
CA VAL A 41 1.41 -5.29 10.64
C VAL A 41 1.95 -5.31 9.21
N VAL A 42 1.09 -5.48 8.21
CA VAL A 42 1.48 -5.43 6.79
C VAL A 42 2.07 -4.06 6.44
N ASP A 43 1.45 -2.98 6.91
CA ASP A 43 1.94 -1.63 6.64
C ASP A 43 3.32 -1.40 7.29
N GLN A 44 3.55 -1.92 8.50
CA GLN A 44 4.86 -1.86 9.18
C GLN A 44 5.93 -2.68 8.46
N ILE A 45 5.62 -3.92 8.07
CA ILE A 45 6.54 -4.77 7.29
C ILE A 45 6.87 -4.09 5.96
N ASN A 46 5.86 -3.59 5.24
CA ASN A 46 6.05 -2.93 3.95
C ASN A 46 6.93 -1.68 4.11
N ALA A 47 6.81 -0.92 5.19
CA ALA A 47 7.66 0.24 5.45
C ALA A 47 9.15 -0.11 5.67
N ILE A 48 9.46 -1.32 6.14
CA ILE A 48 10.82 -1.82 6.33
C ILE A 48 11.44 -2.29 5.01
N LEU A 49 10.63 -2.86 4.11
CA LEU A 49 11.09 -3.37 2.82
C LEU A 49 11.69 -2.25 1.93
N PRO A 50 12.62 -2.56 1.02
CA PRO A 50 13.39 -1.56 0.27
C PRO A 50 12.60 -0.78 -0.80
N GLN A 51 11.30 -1.08 -0.99
CA GLN A 51 10.39 -0.42 -1.93
C GLN A 51 10.90 -0.36 -3.38
N THR A 52 11.74 -1.31 -3.80
CA THR A 52 12.31 -1.38 -5.15
C THR A 52 11.36 -2.02 -6.18
N GLN A 53 10.33 -2.75 -5.72
CA GLN A 53 9.39 -3.47 -6.57
C GLN A 53 10.07 -4.42 -7.58
N CYS A 54 11.22 -4.99 -7.21
CA CYS A 54 12.06 -5.78 -8.11
C CYS A 54 11.57 -7.22 -8.36
N GLY A 55 10.76 -7.77 -7.45
CA GLY A 55 10.22 -9.13 -7.53
C GLY A 55 11.21 -10.27 -7.31
N GLN A 56 12.41 -10.00 -6.80
CA GLN A 56 13.43 -11.02 -6.56
C GLN A 56 13.03 -12.03 -5.47
N CYS A 57 12.16 -11.63 -4.54
CA CYS A 57 11.60 -12.52 -3.52
C CYS A 57 10.46 -13.44 -4.03
N GLY A 58 10.19 -13.49 -5.35
CA GLY A 58 9.12 -14.31 -5.92
C GLY A 58 7.72 -13.67 -5.86
N TYR A 59 7.57 -12.51 -5.22
CA TYR A 59 6.32 -11.75 -5.14
C TYR A 59 6.31 -10.58 -6.14
N PRO A 60 5.15 -10.14 -6.67
CA PRO A 60 5.08 -9.07 -7.67
C PRO A 60 5.44 -7.67 -7.13
N GLY A 61 5.76 -7.53 -5.85
CA GLY A 61 6.19 -6.27 -5.24
C GLY A 61 6.40 -6.40 -3.73
N CYS A 62 6.82 -5.31 -3.08
CA CYS A 62 7.07 -5.31 -1.63
C CYS A 62 5.80 -5.53 -0.80
N ARG A 63 4.67 -4.91 -1.17
CA ARG A 63 3.42 -5.07 -0.40
C ARG A 63 2.86 -6.51 -0.42
N PRO A 64 2.75 -7.20 -1.57
CA PRO A 64 2.34 -8.61 -1.59
C PRO A 64 3.28 -9.53 -0.78
N TYR A 65 4.58 -9.25 -0.77
CA TYR A 65 5.51 -9.96 0.09
C TYR A 65 5.26 -9.67 1.59
N ALA A 66 5.01 -8.41 1.95
CA ALA A 66 4.66 -8.03 3.31
C ALA A 66 3.35 -8.69 3.80
N GLU A 67 2.37 -8.82 2.91
CA GLU A 67 1.12 -9.54 3.18
C GLU A 67 1.38 -11.02 3.43
N ALA A 68 2.22 -11.66 2.61
CA ALA A 68 2.57 -13.07 2.79
C ALA A 68 3.37 -13.32 4.07
N ILE A 69 4.30 -12.43 4.45
CA ILE A 69 5.00 -12.48 5.75
C ILE A 69 3.97 -12.36 6.89
N ALA A 70 3.09 -11.36 6.85
CA ALA A 70 2.09 -11.16 7.90
C ALA A 70 1.10 -12.32 8.02
N ALA A 71 0.85 -13.04 6.92
CA ALA A 71 0.03 -14.25 6.89
C ALA A 71 0.77 -15.52 7.33
N GLY A 72 2.10 -15.45 7.50
CA GLY A 72 2.95 -16.62 7.79
C GLY A 72 3.14 -17.56 6.60
N GLU A 73 2.86 -17.07 5.38
CA GLU A 73 3.01 -17.81 4.12
C GLU A 73 4.40 -17.65 3.50
N ALA A 74 5.16 -16.64 3.95
CA ALA A 74 6.51 -16.34 3.50
C ALA A 74 7.48 -16.14 4.67
N GLU A 75 8.75 -16.45 4.45
CA GLU A 75 9.83 -16.20 5.40
C GLU A 75 10.36 -14.77 5.25
N ILE A 76 10.89 -14.20 6.34
CA ILE A 76 11.39 -12.80 6.38
C ILE A 76 12.71 -12.58 5.63
N ASN A 77 13.37 -13.66 5.22
CA ASN A 77 14.73 -13.67 4.67
C ASN A 77 14.79 -13.86 3.15
N GLN A 78 13.73 -13.56 2.41
CA GLN A 78 13.66 -13.82 0.96
C GLN A 78 13.92 -12.58 0.11
N CYS A 79 14.29 -11.43 0.70
CA CYS A 79 14.47 -10.17 -0.03
C CYS A 79 15.96 -9.77 -0.17
N PRO A 80 16.64 -10.14 -1.27
CA PRO A 80 18.05 -9.78 -1.49
C PRO A 80 18.37 -8.28 -1.41
N PRO A 81 17.57 -7.35 -1.96
CA PRO A 81 17.87 -5.92 -1.84
C PRO A 81 17.61 -5.36 -0.43
N GLY A 82 16.86 -6.08 0.42
CA GLY A 82 16.71 -5.75 1.83
C GLY A 82 17.92 -6.18 2.66
N GLY A 83 18.58 -7.28 2.25
CA GLY A 83 19.80 -7.79 2.87
C GLY A 83 19.63 -8.13 4.35
N GLU A 84 20.75 -8.36 5.03
CA GLU A 84 20.76 -8.68 6.46
C GLU A 84 20.13 -7.57 7.33
N ALA A 85 20.32 -6.30 6.96
CA ALA A 85 19.74 -5.17 7.68
C ALA A 85 18.20 -5.17 7.66
N GLY A 86 17.60 -5.49 6.49
CA GLY A 86 16.16 -5.62 6.36
C GLY A 86 15.63 -6.82 7.15
N ILE A 87 16.34 -7.94 7.12
CA ILE A 87 15.96 -9.15 7.87
C ILE A 87 15.96 -8.89 9.36
N GLN A 88 17.00 -8.23 9.89
CA GLN A 88 17.07 -7.91 11.32
C GLN A 88 15.92 -7.00 11.74
N ALA A 89 15.61 -5.97 10.96
CA ALA A 89 14.50 -5.07 11.26
C ALA A 89 13.14 -5.79 11.22
N LEU A 90 12.96 -6.75 10.31
CA LEU A 90 11.76 -7.59 10.26
C LEU A 90 11.68 -8.57 11.44
N ALA A 91 12.81 -9.16 11.82
CA ALA A 91 12.93 -10.05 12.97
C ALA A 91 12.58 -9.32 14.28
N ASP A 92 13.12 -8.11 14.46
CA ASP A 92 12.84 -7.26 15.61
C ASP A 92 11.36 -6.83 15.65
N LEU A 93 10.75 -6.52 14.49
CA LEU A 93 9.34 -6.13 14.40
C LEU A 93 8.40 -7.29 14.75
N LEU A 94 8.72 -8.50 14.28
CA LEU A 94 7.86 -9.68 14.41
C LEU A 94 8.18 -10.55 15.62
N ASP A 95 9.20 -10.18 16.41
CA ASP A 95 9.69 -10.92 17.57
C ASP A 95 10.07 -12.38 17.22
N VAL A 96 10.83 -12.54 16.13
CA VAL A 96 11.31 -13.84 15.63
C VAL A 96 12.83 -13.85 15.50
N GLU A 97 13.43 -15.04 15.50
CA GLU A 97 14.89 -15.17 15.32
C GLU A 97 15.29 -14.80 13.88
N PRO A 98 16.30 -13.94 13.68
CA PRO A 98 16.81 -13.63 12.35
C PRO A 98 17.41 -14.88 11.70
N LYS A 99 17.10 -15.06 10.42
CA LYS A 99 17.66 -16.12 9.57
C LYS A 99 18.61 -15.49 8.54
N PRO A 100 19.69 -16.18 8.13
CA PRO A 100 20.52 -15.68 7.03
C PRO A 100 19.69 -15.49 5.77
N LEU A 101 20.06 -14.56 4.91
CA LEU A 101 19.40 -14.35 3.62
C LEU A 101 19.27 -15.67 2.84
N ASP A 102 18.08 -15.92 2.31
CA ASP A 102 17.77 -17.11 1.54
C ASP A 102 18.52 -17.11 0.21
N ALA A 103 19.45 -18.07 0.09
CA ALA A 103 20.28 -18.24 -1.10
C ALA A 103 19.47 -18.60 -2.36
N GLU A 104 18.24 -19.12 -2.23
CA GLU A 104 17.39 -19.40 -3.39
C GLU A 104 16.88 -18.12 -4.08
N HIS A 105 16.70 -17.04 -3.32
CA HIS A 105 16.14 -15.78 -3.81
C HIS A 105 17.22 -14.78 -4.28
N GLY A 106 18.49 -15.06 -3.99
CA GLY A 106 19.65 -14.31 -4.46
C GLY A 106 20.59 -13.89 -3.35
N GLU A 107 21.66 -13.21 -3.73
CA GLU A 107 22.65 -12.68 -2.80
C GLU A 107 22.41 -11.19 -2.55
N GLU A 108 22.76 -10.71 -1.35
CA GLU A 108 22.79 -9.28 -1.08
C GLU A 108 23.80 -8.62 -2.02
N ALA A 109 23.32 -7.66 -2.82
CA ALA A 109 24.17 -7.01 -3.82
C ALA A 109 25.32 -6.25 -3.11
N PRO A 110 26.59 -6.58 -3.39
CA PRO A 110 27.71 -5.93 -2.73
C PRO A 110 27.90 -4.51 -3.27
N VAL A 111 27.87 -3.55 -2.35
CA VAL A 111 28.25 -2.12 -2.47
C VAL A 111 27.36 -1.27 -3.40
N LYS A 112 27.00 -0.08 -2.90
CA LYS A 112 26.30 0.95 -3.68
C LYS A 112 27.06 1.24 -4.98
N SER A 113 26.47 0.89 -6.11
CA SER A 113 26.99 1.22 -7.43
C SER A 113 26.47 2.59 -7.87
N VAL A 114 27.32 3.37 -8.55
CA VAL A 114 26.97 4.69 -9.10
C VAL A 114 26.80 4.56 -10.60
N ALA A 115 25.61 4.86 -11.11
CA ALA A 115 25.36 4.93 -12.54
C ALA A 115 25.91 6.26 -13.09
N TYR A 116 26.84 6.19 -14.03
CA TYR A 116 27.33 7.36 -14.77
C TYR A 116 26.52 7.55 -16.05
N ILE A 117 25.61 8.53 -16.06
CA ILE A 117 24.82 8.90 -17.24
C ILE A 117 25.59 9.94 -18.03
N ARG A 118 25.89 9.65 -19.31
CA ARG A 118 26.40 10.65 -20.24
C ARG A 118 25.22 11.26 -20.99
N GLU A 119 25.25 12.58 -21.13
CA GLU A 119 24.31 13.34 -21.98
C GLU A 119 24.45 12.97 -23.47
#